data_AF-A0A812KAC7-F1
#
_entry.id   AF-A0A812KAC7-F1
#
_cell.length_a   1.000
_cell.length_b   1.000
_cell.length_c   1.000
_cell.angle_alpha   90.00
_cell.angle_beta   90.00
_cell.angle_gamma   90.00
#
_symmetry.space_group_name_H-M   'P 1'
#
loop_
_entity.id
_entity.type
_entity.pdbx_description
1 polymer ?
#
loop_
_entity_poly.entity_id
_entity_poly.type
_entity_poly.pdbx_seq_one_letter_code
_entity_poly.pdbx_strand_id
1 'polypeptide(L)'
;YERYMQQFVNGRHALLQVHTIFPSIGAGGADWAANARRTLKEWEARHPGFRARLAGGNAEALDTRVEILTAMWPYLAVTVTLIMGVVYLSFQSLLVPLRLALALCFTLVATFGVGVIVYQTPLLHGLCPQLQYFHGITYEVIPLVTGIAIALGLDYDIFLVSRILEFRLQRYSDRASIFRGVLKTGDVISGAGLIMSLAFSGLVVSDKIFFQQFGVLIITSAC
;
A
#
# COMPACT_ATOMS: atom_id res chain seq x y z
N TYR A 1 16.22 -14.23 -25.99
CA TYR A 1 14.74 -14.40 -25.97
C TYR A 1 14.30 -15.45 -26.98
N GLU A 2 14.65 -15.35 -28.28
CA GLU A 2 14.30 -16.35 -29.30
C GLU A 2 14.74 -17.79 -28.99
N ARG A 3 15.97 -18.02 -28.50
CA ARG A 3 16.43 -19.36 -28.07
C ARG A 3 15.61 -19.97 -26.93
N TYR A 4 15.00 -19.14 -26.07
CA TYR A 4 14.16 -19.59 -24.96
C TYR A 4 12.75 -19.96 -25.46
N MET A 5 12.26 -19.21 -26.45
CA MET A 5 10.95 -19.43 -27.10
C MET A 5 10.92 -20.71 -27.95
N GLN A 6 12.05 -21.08 -28.57
CA GLN A 6 12.16 -22.34 -29.36
C GLN A 6 11.95 -23.61 -28.53
N GLN A 7 12.14 -23.57 -27.20
CA GLN A 7 11.87 -24.72 -26.33
C GLN A 7 10.36 -25.04 -26.21
N PHE A 8 9.50 -24.06 -26.50
CA PHE A 8 8.04 -24.19 -26.43
C PHE A 8 7.40 -24.54 -27.78
N VAL A 9 8.20 -24.70 -28.84
CA VAL A 9 7.72 -25.15 -30.16
C VAL A 9 8.21 -26.58 -30.38
N ASN A 10 7.41 -27.54 -29.92
CA ASN A 10 7.65 -28.98 -30.07
C ASN A 10 6.35 -29.63 -30.55
N GLY A 11 6.36 -30.89 -30.98
CA GLY A 11 5.14 -31.60 -31.43
C GLY A 11 3.97 -31.66 -30.42
N ARG A 12 4.16 -31.17 -29.19
CA ARG A 12 3.15 -31.06 -28.11
C ARG A 12 2.85 -29.63 -27.65
N HIS A 13 3.61 -28.63 -28.08
CA HIS A 13 3.46 -27.24 -27.63
C HIS A 13 3.61 -26.28 -28.82
N ALA A 14 2.71 -25.31 -28.92
CA ALA A 14 2.75 -24.26 -29.92
C ALA A 14 2.80 -22.90 -29.22
N LEU A 15 3.60 -21.99 -29.76
CA LEU A 15 3.74 -20.63 -29.24
C LEU A 15 3.16 -19.63 -30.23
N LEU A 16 2.27 -18.77 -29.73
CA LEU A 16 1.70 -17.66 -30.50
C LEU A 16 2.13 -16.34 -29.84
N GLN A 17 2.90 -15.54 -30.56
CA GLN A 17 3.32 -14.22 -30.10
C GLN A 17 2.33 -13.17 -30.59
N VAL A 18 1.76 -12.41 -29.65
CA VAL A 18 0.81 -11.33 -29.97
C VAL A 18 1.46 -10.01 -29.57
N HIS A 19 1.60 -9.11 -30.55
CA HIS A 19 2.10 -7.76 -30.32
C HIS A 19 0.93 -6.80 -30.12
N THR A 20 0.87 -6.15 -28.96
CA THR A 20 -0.13 -5.12 -28.66
C THR A 20 0.35 -3.75 -29.13
N ILE A 21 -0.58 -2.94 -29.65
CA ILE A 21 -0.31 -1.57 -30.10
C ILE A 21 -0.29 -0.55 -28.94
N PHE A 22 -0.69 -0.97 -27.75
CA PHE A 22 -0.70 -0.17 -26.52
C PHE A 22 0.41 -0.65 -25.57
N PRO A 23 0.88 0.24 -24.67
CA PRO A 23 1.93 -0.10 -23.70
C PRO A 23 1.52 -1.29 -22.83
N SER A 24 2.52 -2.12 -22.53
CA SER A 24 2.38 -3.35 -21.73
C SER A 24 1.96 -3.09 -20.28
N ILE A 25 2.30 -1.91 -19.75
CA ILE A 25 2.05 -1.51 -18.38
C ILE A 25 1.03 -0.36 -18.40
N GLY A 26 -0.16 -0.58 -17.83
CA GLY A 26 -1.25 0.40 -17.78
C GLY A 26 -2.65 -0.25 -17.80
N ALA A 27 -3.71 0.56 -17.67
CA ALA A 27 -5.09 0.07 -17.62
C ALA A 27 -5.46 -0.79 -18.84
N GLY A 28 -5.12 -0.33 -20.05
CA GLY A 28 -5.40 -1.08 -21.30
C GLY A 28 -4.65 -2.41 -21.41
N GLY A 29 -3.43 -2.51 -20.87
CA GLY A 29 -2.65 -3.75 -20.85
C GLY A 29 -3.25 -4.82 -19.93
N ALA A 30 -3.68 -4.40 -18.73
CA ALA A 30 -4.31 -5.27 -17.75
C ALA A 30 -5.68 -5.77 -18.23
N ASP A 31 -6.51 -4.89 -18.79
CA ASP A 31 -7.83 -5.24 -19.32
C ASP A 31 -7.73 -6.22 -20.49
N TRP A 32 -6.75 -6.00 -21.38
CA TRP A 32 -6.48 -6.93 -22.47
C TRP A 32 -6.04 -8.29 -21.96
N ALA A 33 -5.10 -8.36 -21.00
CA ALA A 33 -4.62 -9.63 -20.45
C ALA A 33 -5.76 -10.40 -19.75
N ALA A 34 -6.63 -9.69 -19.02
CA ALA A 34 -7.81 -10.28 -18.40
C ALA A 34 -8.79 -10.84 -19.45
N ASN A 35 -9.06 -10.07 -20.51
CA ASN A 35 -9.95 -10.50 -21.59
C ASN A 35 -9.36 -11.70 -22.36
N ALA A 36 -8.08 -11.65 -22.71
CA ALA A 36 -7.37 -12.74 -23.37
C ALA A 36 -7.44 -14.02 -22.54
N ARG A 37 -7.21 -13.93 -21.23
CA ARG A 37 -7.32 -15.08 -20.32
C ARG A 37 -8.73 -15.67 -20.29
N ARG A 38 -9.78 -14.84 -20.31
CA ARG A 38 -11.17 -15.30 -20.38
C ARG A 38 -11.44 -16.03 -21.69
N THR A 39 -11.05 -15.44 -22.83
CA THR A 39 -11.22 -16.06 -24.16
C THR A 39 -10.48 -17.39 -24.26
N LEU A 40 -9.26 -17.49 -23.69
CA LEU A 40 -8.49 -18.73 -23.69
C LEU A 40 -9.19 -19.82 -22.87
N LYS A 41 -9.77 -19.49 -21.71
CA LYS A 41 -10.57 -20.45 -20.92
C LYS A 41 -11.80 -20.94 -21.67
N GLU A 42 -12.52 -20.06 -22.37
CA GLU A 42 -13.67 -20.43 -23.20
C GLU A 42 -13.27 -21.28 -24.42
N TRP A 43 -12.09 -21.05 -24.96
CA TRP A 43 -11.52 -21.86 -26.02
C TRP A 43 -11.11 -23.26 -25.51
N GLU A 44 -10.43 -23.35 -24.36
CA GLU A 44 -10.08 -24.62 -23.71
C GLU A 44 -11.31 -25.47 -23.40
N ALA A 45 -12.39 -24.85 -22.91
CA ALA A 45 -13.64 -25.54 -22.63
C ALA A 45 -14.26 -26.20 -23.88
N ARG A 46 -14.02 -25.61 -25.07
CA ARG A 46 -14.47 -26.15 -26.36
C ARG A 46 -13.51 -27.16 -26.98
N HIS A 47 -12.27 -27.24 -26.50
CA HIS A 47 -11.20 -28.08 -27.06
C HIS A 47 -10.57 -28.97 -25.97
N PRO A 48 -11.32 -29.94 -25.42
CA PRO A 48 -10.81 -30.84 -24.39
C PRO A 48 -9.57 -31.59 -24.90
N GLY A 49 -8.45 -31.48 -24.17
CA GLY A 49 -7.15 -32.05 -24.52
C GLY A 49 -6.06 -31.03 -24.81
N PHE A 50 -6.43 -29.78 -25.09
CA PHE A 50 -5.48 -28.67 -25.23
C PHE A 50 -5.48 -27.78 -23.99
N ARG A 51 -4.29 -27.27 -23.62
CA ARG A 51 -4.13 -26.26 -22.57
C ARG A 51 -3.50 -25.01 -23.15
N ALA A 52 -4.12 -23.87 -22.89
CA ALA A 52 -3.67 -22.55 -23.24
C ALA A 52 -3.10 -21.84 -22.00
N ARG A 53 -1.88 -21.30 -22.12
CA ARG A 53 -1.23 -20.50 -21.09
C ARG A 53 -0.93 -19.13 -21.68
N LEU A 54 -1.22 -18.07 -20.92
CA LEU A 54 -0.85 -16.71 -21.28
C LEU A 54 0.38 -16.32 -20.47
N ALA A 55 1.43 -15.86 -21.15
CA ALA A 55 2.68 -15.41 -20.55
C ALA A 55 3.13 -14.10 -21.20
N GLY A 56 4.07 -13.39 -20.56
CA GLY A 56 4.57 -12.09 -20.99
C GLY A 56 4.22 -10.99 -19.98
N GLY A 57 4.88 -9.83 -20.11
CA GLY A 57 4.87 -8.78 -19.09
C GLY A 57 3.47 -8.33 -18.63
N ASN A 58 2.46 -8.31 -19.51
CA ASN A 58 1.10 -7.90 -19.15
C ASN A 58 0.40 -8.94 -18.27
N ALA A 59 0.60 -10.22 -18.59
CA ALA A 59 0.02 -11.32 -17.83
C ALA A 59 0.68 -11.41 -16.45
N GLU A 60 2.00 -11.26 -16.40
CA GLU A 60 2.78 -11.23 -15.15
C GLU A 60 2.41 -10.04 -14.27
N ALA A 61 2.27 -8.84 -14.84
CA ALA A 61 1.84 -7.65 -14.09
C ALA A 61 0.41 -7.79 -13.55
N LEU A 62 -0.51 -8.37 -14.34
CA LEU A 62 -1.87 -8.65 -13.88
C LEU A 62 -1.87 -9.68 -12.75
N ASP A 63 -1.11 -10.77 -12.89
CA ASP A 63 -0.99 -11.82 -11.86
C ASP A 63 -0.41 -11.26 -10.57
N THR A 64 0.67 -10.48 -10.68
CA THR A 64 1.30 -9.80 -9.55
C THR A 64 0.32 -8.86 -8.86
N ARG A 65 -0.43 -8.05 -9.62
CA ARG A 65 -1.46 -7.15 -9.06
C ARG A 65 -2.53 -7.92 -8.29
N VAL A 66 -3.05 -9.01 -8.87
CA VAL A 66 -4.09 -9.82 -8.23
C VAL A 66 -3.54 -10.49 -6.97
N GLU A 67 -2.34 -11.07 -7.04
CA GLU A 67 -1.69 -11.73 -5.91
C GLU A 67 -1.43 -10.76 -4.76
N ILE A 68 -0.88 -9.58 -5.04
CA ILE A 68 -0.65 -8.53 -4.03
C ILE A 68 -1.96 -8.09 -3.36
N LEU A 69 -3.00 -7.77 -4.16
CA LEU A 69 -4.26 -7.25 -3.61
C LEU A 69 -5.04 -8.32 -2.84
N THR A 70 -4.93 -9.59 -3.24
CA THR A 70 -5.57 -10.70 -2.52
C THR A 70 -4.81 -11.07 -1.25
N ALA A 71 -3.47 -11.04 -1.26
CA ALA A 71 -2.62 -11.30 -0.09
C ALA A 71 -2.65 -10.16 0.94
N MET A 72 -3.01 -8.93 0.53
CA MET A 72 -3.09 -7.78 1.42
C MET A 72 -4.07 -7.99 2.58
N TRP A 73 -5.26 -8.54 2.32
CA TRP A 73 -6.28 -8.76 3.34
C TRP A 73 -5.87 -9.74 4.45
N PRO A 74 -5.38 -10.97 4.16
CA PRO A 74 -4.90 -11.86 5.21
C PRO A 74 -3.67 -11.28 5.92
N TYR A 75 -2.77 -10.59 5.21
CA TYR A 75 -1.64 -9.90 5.82
C TYR A 75 -2.09 -8.85 6.86
N LEU A 76 -3.04 -7.99 6.49
CA LEU A 76 -3.60 -6.98 7.40
C LEU A 76 -4.31 -7.63 8.58
N ALA A 77 -5.10 -8.68 8.36
CA ALA A 77 -5.80 -9.39 9.43
C ALA A 77 -4.82 -9.98 10.45
N VAL A 78 -3.75 -10.65 9.99
CA VAL A 78 -2.72 -11.21 10.87
C VAL A 78 -1.98 -10.10 11.61
N THR A 79 -1.57 -9.05 10.89
CA THR A 79 -0.82 -7.92 11.46
C THR A 79 -1.63 -7.21 12.54
N VAL A 80 -2.86 -6.80 12.24
CA VAL A 80 -3.75 -6.14 13.20
C VAL A 80 -4.02 -7.03 14.41
N THR A 81 -4.28 -8.34 14.20
CA THR A 81 -4.51 -9.29 15.30
C THR A 81 -3.28 -9.39 16.21
N LEU A 82 -2.09 -9.49 15.63
CA LEU A 82 -0.83 -9.56 16.38
C LEU A 82 -0.60 -8.28 17.19
N ILE A 83 -0.78 -7.11 16.57
CA ILE A 83 -0.65 -5.81 17.23
C ILE A 83 -1.63 -5.68 18.38
N MET A 84 -2.91 -6.00 18.15
CA MET A 84 -3.95 -6.01 19.18
C MET A 84 -3.55 -6.89 20.36
N GLY A 85 -3.03 -8.09 20.08
CA GLY A 85 -2.53 -9.02 21.09
C GLY A 85 -1.37 -8.45 21.90
N VAL A 86 -0.34 -7.92 21.23
CA VAL A 86 0.85 -7.35 21.90
C VAL A 86 0.46 -6.15 22.78
N VAL A 87 -0.36 -5.24 22.26
CA VAL A 87 -0.82 -4.04 23.00
C VAL A 87 -1.73 -4.44 24.16
N TYR A 88 -2.65 -5.39 23.95
CA TYR A 88 -3.47 -5.93 25.03
C TYR A 88 -2.61 -6.52 26.15
N LEU A 89 -1.59 -7.31 25.83
CA LEU A 89 -0.69 -7.90 26.83
C LEU A 89 0.14 -6.83 27.56
N SER A 90 0.55 -5.79 26.85
CA SER A 90 1.40 -4.72 27.40
C SER A 90 0.63 -3.81 28.36
N PHE A 91 -0.61 -3.47 28.02
CA PHE A 91 -1.43 -2.51 28.77
C PHE A 91 -2.54 -3.17 29.61
N GLN A 92 -2.74 -4.48 29.47
CA GLN A 92 -3.79 -5.27 30.15
C GLN A 92 -5.20 -4.64 30.06
N SER A 93 -5.47 -3.93 28.96
CA SER A 93 -6.69 -3.18 28.74
C SER A 93 -7.16 -3.38 27.31
N LEU A 94 -8.46 -3.61 27.13
CA LEU A 94 -9.10 -3.74 25.80
C LEU A 94 -9.39 -2.38 25.15
N LEU A 95 -9.49 -1.32 25.94
CA LEU A 95 -9.80 0.02 25.42
C LEU A 95 -8.61 0.67 24.73
N VAL A 96 -7.39 0.39 25.21
CA VAL A 96 -6.13 0.89 24.62
C VAL A 96 -5.93 0.41 23.18
N PRO A 97 -5.96 -0.92 22.88
CA PRO A 97 -5.79 -1.41 21.53
C PRO A 97 -6.95 -0.98 20.61
N LEU A 98 -8.19 -0.90 21.11
CA LEU A 98 -9.30 -0.40 20.30
C LEU A 98 -9.10 1.08 19.90
N ARG A 99 -8.70 1.94 20.84
CA ARG A 99 -8.39 3.35 20.56
C ARG A 99 -7.24 3.48 19.55
N LEU A 100 -6.24 2.60 19.64
CA LEU A 100 -5.12 2.52 18.71
C LEU A 100 -5.56 2.17 17.28
N ALA A 101 -6.42 1.15 17.11
CA ALA A 101 -6.98 0.82 15.80
C ALA A 101 -7.75 1.99 15.20
N LEU A 102 -8.57 2.67 15.99
CA LEU A 102 -9.35 3.80 15.50
C LEU A 102 -8.45 4.95 15.03
N ALA A 103 -7.38 5.25 15.77
CA ALA A 103 -6.39 6.24 15.37
C ALA A 103 -5.71 5.86 14.05
N LEU A 104 -5.23 4.62 13.93
CA LEU A 104 -4.59 4.13 12.70
C LEU A 104 -5.53 4.10 11.50
N CYS A 105 -6.78 3.67 11.70
CA CYS A 105 -7.80 3.71 10.65
C CYS A 105 -8.02 5.14 10.17
N PHE A 106 -8.11 6.11 11.09
CA PHE A 106 -8.25 7.51 10.73
C PHE A 106 -7.02 8.02 9.96
N THR A 107 -5.81 7.69 10.39
CA THR A 107 -4.57 8.04 9.68
C THR A 107 -4.53 7.44 8.27
N LEU A 108 -4.91 6.17 8.10
CA LEU A 108 -4.96 5.53 6.78
C LEU A 108 -6.03 6.18 5.88
N VAL A 109 -7.22 6.47 6.42
CA VAL A 109 -8.28 7.17 5.69
C VAL A 109 -7.82 8.56 5.26
N ALA A 110 -7.16 9.32 6.14
CA ALA A 110 -6.61 10.63 5.81
C ALA A 110 -5.51 10.52 4.74
N THR A 111 -4.58 9.59 4.93
CA THR A 111 -3.45 9.34 4.01
C THR A 111 -3.94 9.00 2.61
N PHE A 112 -4.79 7.99 2.48
CA PHE A 112 -5.33 7.61 1.17
C PHE A 112 -6.33 8.63 0.65
N GLY A 113 -7.08 9.33 1.51
CA GLY A 113 -7.97 10.43 1.12
C GLY A 113 -7.21 11.55 0.43
N VAL A 114 -6.07 11.98 0.98
CA VAL A 114 -5.15 12.92 0.32
C VAL A 114 -4.64 12.32 -0.98
N GLY A 115 -4.24 11.05 -0.99
CA GLY A 115 -3.85 10.35 -2.22
C GLY A 115 -4.91 10.39 -3.34
N VAL A 116 -6.18 10.18 -3.01
CA VAL A 116 -7.29 10.29 -3.96
C VAL A 116 -7.44 11.72 -4.46
N ILE A 117 -7.40 12.71 -3.55
CA ILE A 117 -7.51 14.12 -3.92
C ILE A 117 -6.37 14.53 -4.87
N VAL A 118 -5.15 14.07 -4.62
CA VAL A 118 -3.97 14.42 -5.42
C VAL A 118 -3.92 13.69 -6.76
N TYR A 119 -4.22 12.39 -6.79
CA TYR A 119 -3.96 11.53 -7.96
C TYR A 119 -5.21 11.05 -8.71
N GLN A 120 -6.42 11.30 -8.21
CA GLN A 120 -7.68 10.90 -8.86
C GLN A 120 -8.58 12.09 -9.17
N THR A 121 -8.53 13.15 -8.36
CA THR A 121 -9.41 14.32 -8.52
C THR A 121 -8.75 15.36 -9.42
N PRO A 122 -9.49 15.98 -10.36
CA PRO A 122 -8.94 17.00 -11.26
C PRO A 122 -8.56 18.33 -10.59
N LEU A 123 -8.77 18.45 -9.28
CA LEU A 123 -8.60 19.69 -8.52
C LEU A 123 -7.18 20.26 -8.62
N LEU A 124 -6.17 19.38 -8.68
CA LEU A 124 -4.75 19.74 -8.70
C LEU A 124 -4.12 19.70 -10.10
N HIS A 125 -4.89 19.33 -11.14
CA HIS A 125 -4.39 19.23 -12.52
C HIS A 125 -3.92 20.56 -13.10
N GLY A 126 -4.40 21.70 -12.57
CA GLY A 126 -3.93 23.04 -12.97
C GLY A 126 -2.59 23.44 -12.36
N LEU A 127 -2.23 22.88 -11.20
CA LEU A 127 -0.97 23.14 -10.51
C LEU A 127 0.15 22.19 -10.96
N CYS A 128 -0.21 20.95 -11.27
CA CYS A 128 0.71 19.95 -11.81
C CYS A 128 0.07 19.27 -13.02
N PRO A 129 0.31 19.76 -14.25
CA PRO A 129 -0.26 19.20 -15.48
C PRO A 129 0.05 17.70 -15.68
N GLN A 130 1.16 17.23 -15.12
CA GLN A 130 1.58 15.83 -15.13
C GLN A 130 0.58 14.90 -14.44
N LEU A 131 -0.21 15.41 -13.49
CA LEU A 131 -1.22 14.61 -12.77
C LEU A 131 -2.35 14.10 -13.67
N GLN A 132 -2.59 14.76 -14.81
CA GLN A 132 -3.66 14.43 -15.75
C GLN A 132 -3.50 13.05 -16.40
N TYR A 133 -2.27 12.52 -16.43
CA TYR A 133 -1.95 11.23 -17.02
C TYR A 133 -2.06 10.07 -16.02
N PHE A 134 -2.37 10.35 -14.75
CA PHE A 134 -2.50 9.33 -13.72
C PHE A 134 -3.98 9.05 -13.42
N HIS A 135 -4.31 7.77 -13.32
CA HIS A 135 -5.67 7.29 -13.04
C HIS A 135 -5.73 6.65 -11.64
N GLY A 136 -5.16 7.34 -10.65
CA GLY A 136 -5.17 6.95 -9.25
C GLY A 136 -3.90 6.33 -8.71
N ILE A 137 -4.05 5.69 -7.54
CA ILE A 137 -2.93 5.18 -6.74
C ILE A 137 -2.46 3.85 -7.31
N THR A 138 -1.16 3.71 -7.50
CA THR A 138 -0.51 2.49 -8.00
C THR A 138 -0.75 1.34 -7.03
N TYR A 139 -1.15 0.16 -7.54
CA TYR A 139 -1.57 -0.98 -6.72
C TYR A 139 -0.47 -1.46 -5.75
N GLU A 140 0.80 -1.29 -6.10
CA GLU A 140 1.96 -1.65 -5.26
C GLU A 140 2.14 -0.72 -4.06
N VAL A 141 1.75 0.56 -4.22
CA VAL A 141 1.92 1.58 -3.19
C VAL A 141 0.95 1.36 -2.04
N ILE A 142 -0.24 0.83 -2.32
CA ILE A 142 -1.31 0.62 -1.32
C ILE A 142 -0.84 -0.26 -0.15
N PRO A 143 -0.42 -1.52 -0.33
CA PRO A 143 -0.01 -2.37 0.78
C PRO A 143 1.27 -1.87 1.45
N LEU A 144 2.20 -1.29 0.68
CA LEU A 144 3.48 -0.80 1.19
C LEU A 144 3.29 0.39 2.14
N VAL A 145 2.56 1.41 1.71
CA VAL A 145 2.21 2.56 2.54
C VAL A 145 1.35 2.13 3.72
N THR A 146 0.40 1.20 3.53
CA THR A 146 -0.44 0.73 4.65
C THR A 146 0.42 0.07 5.73
N GLY A 147 1.34 -0.81 5.36
CA GLY A 147 2.25 -1.46 6.30
C GLY A 147 3.15 -0.48 7.04
N ILE A 148 3.73 0.48 6.31
CA ILE A 148 4.61 1.51 6.90
C ILE A 148 3.83 2.45 7.80
N ALA A 149 2.67 2.95 7.37
CA ALA A 149 1.83 3.86 8.16
C ALA A 149 1.34 3.18 9.46
N ILE A 150 0.98 1.89 9.40
CA ILE A 150 0.68 1.10 10.59
C ILE A 150 1.91 1.03 11.49
N ALA A 151 3.08 0.66 10.98
CA ALA A 151 4.31 0.55 11.79
C ALA A 151 4.68 1.88 12.46
N LEU A 152 4.71 2.97 11.70
CA LEU A 152 5.05 4.30 12.21
C LEU A 152 4.02 4.79 13.24
N GLY A 153 2.73 4.68 12.92
CA GLY A 153 1.66 5.10 13.83
C GLY A 153 1.70 4.34 15.16
N LEU A 154 2.00 3.04 15.11
CA LEU A 154 2.14 2.22 16.31
C LEU A 154 3.30 2.63 17.19
N ASP A 155 4.47 2.88 16.59
CA ASP A 155 5.65 3.29 17.35
C ASP A 155 5.39 4.60 18.10
N TYR A 156 4.73 5.57 17.45
CA TYR A 156 4.36 6.84 18.07
C TYR A 156 3.30 6.68 19.16
N ASP A 157 2.23 5.95 18.90
CA ASP A 157 1.17 5.77 19.88
C ASP A 157 1.65 4.96 21.10
N ILE A 158 2.43 3.90 20.91
CA ILE A 158 2.96 3.11 22.03
C ILE A 158 3.92 3.97 22.86
N PHE A 159 4.80 4.75 22.22
CA PHE A 159 5.70 5.65 22.94
C PHE A 159 4.94 6.72 23.75
N LEU A 160 3.92 7.34 23.15
CA LEU A 160 3.08 8.33 23.81
C LEU A 160 2.30 7.72 24.98
N VAL A 161 1.59 6.61 24.75
CA VAL A 161 0.76 5.96 25.77
C VAL A 161 1.63 5.40 26.90
N SER A 162 2.80 4.83 26.60
CA SER A 162 3.77 4.42 27.61
C SER A 162 4.17 5.59 28.52
N ARG A 163 4.42 6.77 27.95
CA ARG A 163 4.80 7.95 28.75
C ARG A 163 3.64 8.48 29.58
N ILE A 164 2.43 8.49 29.03
CA ILE A 164 1.22 8.86 29.78
C ILE A 164 1.02 7.90 30.96
N LEU A 165 1.21 6.60 30.75
CA LEU A 165 1.07 5.58 31.78
C LEU A 165 2.11 5.76 32.90
N GLU A 166 3.34 6.10 32.58
CA GLU A 166 4.38 6.40 33.57
C GLU A 166 3.93 7.51 34.54
N PHE A 167 3.37 8.61 34.02
CA PHE A 167 2.84 9.67 34.87
C PHE A 167 1.58 9.23 35.65
N ARG A 168 0.74 8.36 35.09
CA ARG A 168 -0.38 7.77 35.85
C ARG A 168 0.11 6.92 37.01
N LEU A 169 1.18 6.13 36.82
CA LEU A 169 1.80 5.32 37.88
C LEU A 169 2.42 6.20 38.97
N GLN A 170 2.89 7.40 38.62
CA GLN A 170 3.33 8.43 39.58
C GLN A 170 2.17 9.16 40.30
N ARG A 171 0.92 8.68 40.15
CA ARG A 171 -0.32 9.20 40.76
C ARG A 171 -0.71 10.63 40.35
N TYR A 172 -0.27 11.10 39.19
CA TYR A 172 -0.89 12.28 38.57
C TYR A 172 -2.33 11.99 38.15
N SER A 173 -3.20 13.01 38.13
CA SER A 173 -4.56 12.89 37.59
C SER A 173 -4.54 12.53 36.09
N ASP A 174 -5.67 12.06 35.54
CA ASP A 174 -5.76 11.67 34.12
C ASP A 174 -5.32 12.82 33.20
N ARG A 175 -5.89 14.01 33.39
CA ARG A 175 -5.57 15.20 32.61
C ARG A 175 -4.09 15.60 32.76
N ALA A 176 -3.56 15.56 33.98
CA ALA A 176 -2.16 15.93 34.22
C ALA A 176 -1.19 14.93 33.58
N SER A 177 -1.54 13.65 33.56
CA SER A 177 -0.71 12.60 32.96
C SER A 177 -0.70 12.68 31.43
N ILE A 178 -1.86 12.93 30.81
CA ILE A 178 -1.96 13.15 29.36
C ILE A 178 -1.14 14.39 28.97
N PHE A 179 -1.35 15.51 29.66
CA PHE A 179 -0.65 16.76 29.37
C PHE A 179 0.87 16.61 29.49
N ARG A 180 1.37 16.02 30.58
CA ARG A 180 2.80 15.78 30.79
C ARG A 180 3.38 14.76 29.82
N GLY A 181 2.62 13.72 29.50
CA GLY A 181 2.99 12.72 28.51
C GLY A 181 3.24 13.37 27.15
N VAL A 182 2.26 14.11 26.64
CA VAL A 182 2.35 14.85 25.38
C VAL A 182 3.50 15.86 25.39
N LEU A 183 3.64 16.66 26.45
CA LEU A 183 4.74 17.62 26.56
C LEU A 183 6.13 16.96 26.51
N LYS A 184 6.28 15.76 27.10
CA LYS A 184 7.59 15.11 27.17
C LYS A 184 7.94 14.32 25.91
N THR A 185 6.95 13.84 25.17
CA THR A 185 7.16 13.07 23.94
C THR A 185 6.98 13.89 22.66
N GLY A 186 6.29 15.03 22.72
CA GLY A 186 5.92 15.86 21.57
C GLY A 186 7.13 16.24 20.72
N ASP A 187 8.16 16.82 21.32
CA ASP A 187 9.36 17.25 20.59
C ASP A 187 10.07 16.09 19.87
N VAL A 188 10.09 14.90 20.50
CA VAL A 188 10.71 13.71 19.92
C VAL A 188 9.89 13.17 18.75
N ILE A 189 8.57 13.07 18.92
CA ILE A 189 7.65 12.57 17.89
C ILE A 189 7.61 13.54 16.69
N SER A 190 7.41 14.84 16.95
CA SER A 190 7.38 15.85 15.90
C SER A 190 8.74 16.01 15.20
N GLY A 191 9.85 15.90 15.95
CA GLY A 191 11.19 15.89 15.37
C GLY A 191 11.41 14.70 14.43
N ALA A 192 11.02 13.50 14.86
CA ALA A 192 11.09 12.30 14.03
C ALA A 192 10.20 12.42 12.78
N GLY A 193 8.95 12.88 12.93
CA GLY A 193 8.01 13.10 11.81
C GLY A 193 8.53 14.13 10.81
N LEU A 194 9.19 15.20 11.28
CA LEU A 194 9.83 16.19 10.42
C LEU A 194 11.01 15.60 9.65
N ILE A 195 11.88 14.84 10.32
CA ILE A 195 13.02 14.18 9.66
C ILE A 195 12.53 13.19 8.60
N MET A 196 11.50 12.40 8.90
CA MET A 196 10.88 11.50 7.92
C MET A 196 10.31 12.29 6.75
N SER A 197 9.52 13.33 7.02
CA SER A 197 8.92 14.17 5.98
C SER A 197 9.99 14.77 5.04
N LEU A 198 11.10 15.25 5.60
CA LEU A 198 12.23 15.76 4.82
C LEU A 198 12.92 14.67 4.01
N ALA A 199 13.18 13.50 4.61
CA ALA A 199 13.81 12.38 3.91
C ALA A 199 12.99 11.89 2.71
N PHE A 200 11.67 11.79 2.87
CA PHE A 200 10.76 11.32 1.81
C PHE A 200 10.37 12.42 0.81
N SER A 201 10.59 13.70 1.11
CA SER A 201 10.32 14.82 0.20
C SER A 201 11.08 14.68 -1.14
N GLY A 202 12.29 14.12 -1.13
CA GLY A 202 13.06 13.88 -2.35
C GLY A 202 12.38 12.90 -3.32
N LEU A 203 11.57 11.96 -2.82
CA LEU A 203 10.84 11.01 -3.66
C LEU A 203 9.67 11.67 -4.42
N VAL A 204 9.13 12.78 -3.89
CA VAL A 204 8.05 13.56 -4.52
C VAL A 204 8.50 14.16 -5.85
N VAL A 205 9.80 14.42 -6.02
CA VAL A 205 10.38 15.01 -7.23
C VAL A 205 10.77 13.94 -8.28
N SER A 206 10.60 12.65 -7.98
CA SER A 206 10.98 11.57 -8.89
C SER A 206 10.15 11.57 -10.19
N ASP A 207 10.76 11.21 -11.32
CA ASP A 207 10.03 11.02 -12.59
C ASP A 207 9.15 9.75 -12.61
N LYS A 208 9.30 8.88 -11.59
CA LYS A 208 8.49 7.66 -11.47
C LYS A 208 7.32 7.90 -10.53
N ILE A 209 6.11 7.76 -11.04
CA ILE A 209 4.87 7.95 -10.28
C ILE A 209 4.80 7.10 -9.00
N PHE A 210 5.38 5.89 -9.03
CA PHE A 210 5.50 5.04 -7.85
C PHE A 210 6.17 5.78 -6.69
N PHE A 211 7.35 6.37 -6.92
CA PHE A 211 8.10 7.08 -5.89
C PHE A 211 7.40 8.38 -5.47
N GLN A 212 6.78 9.10 -6.41
CA GLN A 212 6.02 10.31 -6.10
C GLN A 212 4.87 10.00 -5.14
N GLN A 213 4.03 9.01 -5.49
CA GLN A 213 2.89 8.58 -4.68
C GLN A 213 3.34 8.07 -3.32
N PHE A 214 4.38 7.23 -3.30
CA PHE A 214 4.95 6.70 -2.07
C PHE A 214 5.44 7.82 -1.14
N GLY A 215 6.17 8.80 -1.67
CA GLY A 215 6.66 9.96 -0.92
C GLY A 215 5.51 10.78 -0.32
N VAL A 216 4.55 11.20 -1.15
CA VAL A 216 3.41 12.02 -0.71
C VAL A 216 2.60 11.33 0.38
N LEU A 217 2.32 10.04 0.22
CA LEU A 217 1.51 9.30 1.19
C LEU A 217 2.24 9.08 2.52
N ILE A 218 3.53 8.76 2.50
CA ILE A 218 4.30 8.62 3.75
C ILE A 218 4.38 9.95 4.49
N ILE A 219 4.68 11.05 3.80
CA ILE A 219 4.71 12.40 4.40
C ILE A 219 3.37 12.72 5.06
N THR A 220 2.26 12.38 4.39
CA THR A 220 0.92 12.61 4.93
C THR A 220 0.65 11.76 6.18
N SER A 221 1.09 10.50 6.20
CA SER A 221 0.89 9.61 7.35
C SER A 221 1.77 9.93 8.56
N ALA A 222 2.87 10.67 8.35
CA ALA A 222 3.84 11.03 9.39
C ALA A 222 3.52 12.34 10.12
N CYS A 223 2.57 13.13 9.61
CA CYS A 223 2.09 14.40 10.16
C CYS A 223 0.76 14.21 10.91
#